data_AF-A0A4Y1YNB2-F1
#
_entry.id   AF-A0A4Y1YNB2-F1
#
_cell.length_a   1.000
_cell.length_b   1.000
_cell.length_c   1.000
_cell.angle_alpha   90.00
_cell.angle_beta   90.00
_cell.angle_gamma   90.00
#
_symmetry.space_group_name_H-M   'P 1'
#
loop_
_entity.id
_entity.type
_entity.pdbx_description
1 polymer ?
#
loop_
_entity_poly.entity_id
_entity_poly.type
_entity_poly.pdbx_seq_one_letter_code
_entity_poly.pdbx_strand_id
1 'polypeptide(L)'
;MPIIAPDDGGPRDIIANCRNGLLVNTLNPTDIANALKDALSDKKRWRNWSKNGIANVRRHYTWDAHVAKYVKDVSKLLHKERKRLRRQYAAAQHTEWVPISLTEKMIISDIDNTLLGDKQGLEELLTWLRTHANTVSFGVATGRTLESAIKVLKKWRVPMPDTLITSVGSEINYWPSLRPDQGWSNHIRHRWRREALAEALQSIPGLTLQAPENQREFKLSYLVTPAHMPPLEELYHHLHQQNLHAKLIYSHEQFLDVLPERASKGLAVRYLSYKWGLSLHNFLVAGDSGNDEEMLVGDTLAVVVGNHSPELEPLRGLEQMYFADNTYARGILEGVEYYDFAQ
;
A
#
# COMPACT_ATOMS: atom_id res chain seq x y z
N MET A 1 -33.54 26.39 -21.56
CA MET A 1 -34.90 26.93 -21.83
C MET A 1 -35.49 27.46 -20.54
N PRO A 2 -36.16 28.63 -20.56
CA PRO A 2 -36.92 29.12 -19.42
C PRO A 2 -38.14 28.23 -19.15
N ILE A 3 -38.48 28.02 -17.87
CA ILE A 3 -39.63 27.19 -17.47
C ILE A 3 -40.47 27.89 -16.41
N ILE A 4 -41.77 27.61 -16.42
CA ILE A 4 -42.65 27.84 -15.27
C ILE A 4 -43.08 26.44 -14.85
N ALA A 5 -42.84 26.10 -13.60
CA ALA A 5 -42.98 24.74 -13.14
C ALA A 5 -43.76 24.68 -11.83
N PRO A 6 -44.40 23.54 -11.52
CA PRO A 6 -45.07 23.33 -10.24
C PRO A 6 -44.14 23.63 -9.07
N ASP A 7 -44.68 24.15 -8.00
CA ASP A 7 -43.97 24.39 -6.76
C ASP A 7 -43.84 23.13 -5.90
N ASP A 8 -43.88 21.93 -6.48
CA ASP A 8 -43.68 20.65 -5.81
C ASP A 8 -42.77 19.71 -6.62
N GLY A 9 -42.23 18.68 -5.94
CA GLY A 9 -41.38 17.64 -6.55
C GLY A 9 -40.07 18.12 -7.16
N GLY A 10 -39.57 17.36 -8.14
CA GLY A 10 -38.30 17.61 -8.86
C GLY A 10 -38.16 18.98 -9.55
N PRO A 11 -39.24 19.65 -10.02
CA PRO A 11 -39.18 21.04 -10.46
C PRO A 11 -38.52 22.03 -9.49
N ARG A 12 -38.69 21.85 -8.17
CA ARG A 12 -38.03 22.69 -7.16
C ARG A 12 -36.51 22.63 -7.28
N ASP A 13 -35.97 21.42 -7.40
CA ASP A 13 -34.53 21.18 -7.52
C ASP A 13 -33.98 21.67 -8.85
N ILE A 14 -34.75 21.52 -9.94
CA ILE A 14 -34.39 22.02 -11.26
C ILE A 14 -34.28 23.53 -11.23
N ILE A 15 -35.25 24.25 -10.68
CA ILE A 15 -35.19 25.72 -10.62
C ILE A 15 -34.12 26.20 -9.63
N ALA A 16 -33.90 25.52 -8.51
CA ALA A 16 -32.85 25.85 -7.55
C ALA A 16 -31.45 25.71 -8.17
N ASN A 17 -31.20 24.60 -8.88
CA ASN A 17 -29.91 24.32 -9.53
C ASN A 17 -29.71 25.15 -10.79
N CYS A 18 -30.74 25.25 -11.63
CA CYS A 18 -30.61 25.85 -12.96
C CYS A 18 -30.92 27.34 -13.01
N ARG A 19 -31.66 27.88 -12.03
CA ARG A 19 -32.06 29.30 -11.96
C ARG A 19 -32.62 29.82 -13.29
N ASN A 20 -33.50 29.03 -13.89
CA ASN A 20 -34.02 29.22 -15.24
C ASN A 20 -35.55 29.37 -15.28
N GLY A 21 -36.20 29.74 -14.18
CA GLY A 21 -37.65 29.75 -14.15
C GLY A 21 -38.27 30.24 -12.85
N LEU A 22 -39.60 30.09 -12.78
CA LEU A 22 -40.41 30.34 -11.60
C LEU A 22 -41.18 29.08 -11.19
N LEU A 23 -41.33 28.92 -9.88
CA LEU A 23 -42.23 27.93 -9.28
C LEU A 23 -43.61 28.58 -9.11
N VAL A 24 -44.66 27.83 -9.41
CA VAL A 24 -46.05 28.28 -9.27
C VAL A 24 -46.91 27.22 -8.61
N ASN A 25 -47.87 27.66 -7.80
CA ASN A 25 -48.94 26.79 -7.33
C ASN A 25 -49.90 26.52 -8.49
N THR A 26 -49.86 25.30 -9.02
CA THR A 26 -50.67 24.90 -10.18
C THR A 26 -52.16 24.74 -9.88
N LEU A 27 -52.55 24.71 -8.60
CA LEU A 27 -53.95 24.68 -8.18
C LEU A 27 -54.60 26.07 -8.20
N ASN A 28 -53.82 27.14 -8.38
CA ASN A 28 -54.31 28.51 -8.46
C ASN A 28 -54.13 29.10 -9.87
N PRO A 29 -55.21 29.21 -10.67
CA PRO A 29 -55.15 29.76 -12.03
C PRO A 29 -54.56 31.18 -12.11
N THR A 30 -54.74 32.00 -11.07
CA THR A 30 -54.23 33.37 -11.03
C THR A 30 -52.71 33.40 -10.89
N ASP A 31 -52.12 32.48 -10.13
CA ASP A 31 -50.66 32.39 -9.95
C ASP A 31 -49.97 31.96 -11.24
N ILE A 32 -50.57 31.02 -11.98
CA ILE A 32 -50.10 30.61 -13.30
C ILE A 32 -50.13 31.80 -14.27
N ALA A 33 -51.23 32.55 -14.30
CA ALA A 33 -51.41 33.69 -15.20
C ALA A 33 -50.38 34.80 -14.90
N ASN A 34 -50.15 35.11 -13.63
CA ASN A 34 -49.17 36.11 -13.20
C ASN A 34 -47.74 35.68 -13.56
N ALA A 35 -47.36 34.42 -13.30
CA ALA A 35 -46.03 33.94 -13.63
C ALA A 35 -45.75 33.92 -15.15
N LEU A 36 -46.75 33.55 -15.96
CA LEU A 36 -46.65 33.63 -17.42
C LEU A 36 -46.49 35.07 -17.89
N LYS A 37 -47.27 35.98 -17.34
CA LYS A 37 -47.16 37.41 -17.63
C LYS A 37 -45.77 37.95 -17.27
N ASP A 38 -45.26 37.62 -16.09
CA ASP A 38 -43.93 38.04 -15.64
C ASP A 38 -42.81 37.47 -16.52
N ALA A 39 -42.90 36.19 -16.90
CA ALA A 39 -41.93 35.54 -17.76
C ALA A 39 -41.88 36.12 -19.17
N LEU A 40 -43.02 36.55 -19.71
CA LEU A 40 -43.14 37.09 -21.07
C LEU A 40 -42.89 38.60 -21.15
N SER A 41 -43.13 39.34 -20.06
CA SER A 41 -43.02 40.80 -20.05
C SER A 41 -41.56 41.29 -19.92
N ASP A 42 -40.68 40.53 -19.26
CA ASP A 42 -39.26 40.89 -19.06
C ASP A 42 -38.32 40.09 -19.97
N LYS A 43 -38.00 40.66 -21.14
CA LYS A 43 -37.08 40.05 -22.12
C LYS A 43 -35.67 39.82 -21.58
N LYS A 44 -35.19 40.63 -20.63
CA LYS A 44 -33.83 40.50 -20.07
C LYS A 44 -33.77 39.30 -19.13
N ARG A 45 -34.76 39.17 -18.26
CA ARG A 45 -34.92 38.02 -17.36
C ARG A 45 -35.09 36.72 -18.14
N TRP A 46 -35.91 36.71 -19.18
CA TRP A 46 -36.09 35.54 -20.03
C TRP A 46 -34.78 35.08 -20.67
N ARG A 47 -33.98 36.01 -21.21
CA ARG A 47 -32.66 35.70 -21.79
C ARG A 47 -31.69 35.13 -20.75
N ASN A 48 -31.69 35.67 -19.53
CA ASN A 48 -30.88 35.15 -18.43
C ASN A 48 -31.29 33.74 -18.04
N TRP A 49 -32.59 33.48 -17.89
CA TRP A 49 -33.10 32.14 -17.62
C TRP A 49 -32.75 31.14 -18.72
N SER A 50 -32.81 31.56 -19.99
CA SER A 50 -32.46 30.69 -21.11
C SER A 50 -30.98 30.27 -21.06
N LYS A 51 -30.08 31.25 -20.87
CA LYS A 51 -28.64 31.02 -20.71
C LYS A 51 -28.33 30.13 -19.50
N ASN A 52 -28.91 30.46 -18.35
CA ASN A 52 -28.71 29.70 -17.11
C ASN A 52 -29.19 28.26 -17.25
N GLY A 53 -30.34 28.03 -17.90
CA GLY A 53 -30.86 26.69 -18.14
C GLY A 53 -29.89 25.82 -18.93
N ILE A 54 -29.30 26.34 -20.02
CA ILE A 54 -28.36 25.57 -20.84
C ILE A 54 -27.05 25.27 -20.07
N ALA A 55 -26.49 26.28 -19.40
CA ALA A 55 -25.23 26.12 -18.68
C ALA A 55 -25.36 25.18 -17.46
N ASN A 56 -26.43 25.35 -16.69
CA ASN A 56 -26.59 24.64 -15.43
C ASN A 56 -27.16 23.23 -15.60
N VAL A 57 -27.94 22.95 -16.65
CA VAL A 57 -28.32 21.57 -17.00
C VAL A 57 -27.07 20.74 -17.29
N ARG A 58 -26.12 21.27 -18.07
CA ARG A 58 -24.84 20.59 -18.33
C ARG A 58 -24.03 20.36 -17.05
N ARG A 59 -24.13 21.28 -16.09
CA ARG A 59 -23.38 21.23 -14.82
C ARG A 59 -23.98 20.31 -13.77
N HIS A 60 -25.30 20.08 -13.79
CA HIS A 60 -25.99 19.39 -12.68
C HIS A 60 -26.72 18.12 -13.10
N TYR A 61 -27.09 18.00 -14.38
CA TYR A 61 -27.97 16.94 -14.88
C TYR A 61 -27.33 16.14 -16.02
N THR A 62 -26.00 16.12 -16.10
CA THR A 62 -25.24 15.20 -16.96
C THR A 62 -24.70 14.04 -16.13
N TRP A 63 -24.54 12.88 -16.76
CA TRP A 63 -23.93 11.72 -16.12
C TRP A 63 -22.52 12.04 -15.61
N ASP A 64 -21.71 12.74 -16.39
CA ASP A 64 -20.35 13.14 -16.00
C ASP A 64 -20.34 14.00 -14.73
N ALA A 65 -21.22 15.00 -14.64
CA ALA A 65 -21.30 15.84 -13.46
C ALA A 65 -21.82 15.10 -12.23
N HIS A 66 -22.76 14.18 -12.43
CA HIS A 66 -23.31 13.36 -11.36
C HIS A 66 -22.24 12.41 -10.80
N VAL A 67 -21.52 11.70 -11.67
CA VAL A 67 -20.42 10.80 -11.30
C VAL A 67 -19.31 11.58 -10.60
N ALA A 68 -18.88 12.72 -11.15
CA ALA A 68 -17.84 13.56 -10.54
C ALA A 68 -18.23 14.04 -9.13
N LYS A 69 -19.50 14.42 -8.93
CA LYS A 69 -20.01 14.82 -7.60
C LYS A 69 -20.02 13.63 -6.64
N TYR A 70 -20.51 12.47 -7.08
CA TYR A 70 -20.59 11.27 -6.25
C TYR A 70 -19.21 10.80 -5.81
N VAL A 71 -18.26 10.70 -6.75
CA VAL A 71 -16.85 10.36 -6.46
C VAL A 71 -16.26 11.36 -5.47
N LYS A 72 -16.45 12.66 -5.68
CA LYS A 72 -15.96 13.71 -4.78
C LYS A 72 -16.49 13.57 -3.35
N ASP A 73 -17.77 13.25 -3.20
CA ASP A 73 -18.38 13.12 -1.87
C ASP A 73 -17.95 11.83 -1.17
N VAL A 74 -17.83 10.71 -1.90
CA VAL A 74 -17.23 9.47 -1.39
C VAL A 74 -15.78 9.69 -0.94
N SER A 75 -14.94 10.33 -1.77
CA SER A 75 -13.55 10.65 -1.42
C SER A 75 -13.44 11.51 -0.16
N LYS A 76 -14.34 12.49 0.02
CA LYS A 76 -14.37 13.32 1.25
C LYS A 76 -14.71 12.51 2.50
N LEU A 77 -15.65 11.57 2.40
CA LEU A 77 -16.03 10.70 3.53
C LEU A 77 -14.85 9.81 3.93
N LEU A 78 -14.23 9.15 2.95
CA LEU A 78 -13.03 8.34 3.18
C LEU A 78 -11.88 9.15 3.79
N HIS A 79 -11.68 10.39 3.33
CA HIS A 79 -10.64 11.27 3.88
C HIS A 79 -10.92 11.66 5.35
N LYS A 80 -12.19 11.95 5.70
CA LYS A 80 -12.58 12.26 7.09
C LYS A 80 -12.39 11.06 8.02
N GLU A 81 -12.75 9.86 7.58
CA GLU A 81 -12.56 8.63 8.36
C GLU A 81 -11.07 8.33 8.57
N ARG A 82 -10.24 8.45 7.53
CA ARG A 82 -8.77 8.32 7.66
C ARG A 82 -8.19 9.32 8.65
N LYS A 83 -8.62 10.59 8.60
CA LYS A 83 -8.17 11.62 9.55
C LYS A 83 -8.62 11.33 10.99
N ARG A 84 -9.82 10.77 11.18
CA ARG A 84 -10.33 10.34 12.49
C ARG A 84 -9.52 9.18 13.04
N LEU A 85 -9.27 8.15 12.23
CA LEU A 85 -8.42 7.02 12.59
C LEU A 85 -7.01 7.49 12.96
N ARG A 86 -6.38 8.34 12.14
CA ARG A 86 -5.07 8.94 12.46
C ARG A 86 -5.05 9.65 13.80
N ARG A 87 -6.11 10.42 14.14
CA ARG A 87 -6.23 11.07 15.45
C ARG A 87 -6.44 10.09 16.59
N GLN A 88 -7.22 9.03 16.38
CA GLN A 88 -7.43 7.97 17.37
C GLN A 88 -6.13 7.17 17.62
N TYR A 89 -5.36 6.88 16.58
CA TYR A 89 -4.03 6.27 16.69
C TYR A 89 -3.03 7.21 17.39
N ALA A 90 -3.03 8.51 17.06
CA ALA A 90 -2.19 9.50 17.74
C ALA A 90 -2.55 9.67 19.22
N ALA A 91 -3.83 9.58 19.57
CA ALA A 91 -4.32 9.67 20.94
C ALA A 91 -4.04 8.40 21.77
N ALA A 92 -3.86 7.24 21.11
CA ALA A 92 -3.55 5.97 21.77
C ALA A 92 -2.04 5.76 22.03
N GLN A 93 -1.18 6.70 21.64
CA GLN A 93 0.27 6.61 21.82
C GLN A 93 0.75 7.55 22.93
N HIS A 94 1.22 6.96 24.03
CA HIS A 94 2.02 7.65 25.03
C HIS A 94 3.39 8.07 24.45
N THR A 95 3.60 9.39 24.36
CA THR A 95 4.81 10.18 24.73
C THR A 95 6.24 9.79 24.31
N GLU A 96 6.51 8.93 23.32
CA GLU A 96 7.87 8.76 22.75
C GLU A 96 7.88 8.51 21.23
N TRP A 97 7.13 9.29 20.45
CA TRP A 97 6.96 9.09 19.00
C TRP A 97 7.31 10.34 18.18
N VAL A 98 8.25 10.22 17.22
CA VAL A 98 8.45 11.10 16.02
C VAL A 98 9.27 10.29 14.97
N PRO A 99 9.06 10.31 13.63
CA PRO A 99 8.17 11.12 12.77
C PRO A 99 7.31 10.36 11.72
N ILE A 100 7.00 9.06 11.80
CA ILE A 100 6.18 8.42 10.73
C ILE A 100 4.76 9.04 10.61
N SER A 101 4.34 9.84 11.62
CA SER A 101 3.06 10.56 11.63
C SER A 101 2.97 11.73 10.64
N LEU A 102 4.08 12.18 10.04
CA LEU A 102 4.12 13.28 9.07
C LEU A 102 4.50 12.82 7.66
N THR A 103 5.10 11.64 7.50
CA THR A 103 5.58 11.17 6.20
C THR A 103 4.40 10.78 5.31
N GLU A 104 4.40 11.33 4.09
CA GLU A 104 3.35 11.12 3.11
C GLU A 104 3.66 9.96 2.18
N LYS A 105 4.91 9.49 2.17
CA LYS A 105 5.43 8.45 1.30
C LYS A 105 6.47 7.59 2.01
N MET A 106 6.63 6.35 1.55
CA MET A 106 7.60 5.40 2.11
C MET A 106 8.33 4.66 1.00
N ILE A 107 9.65 4.54 1.13
CA ILE A 107 10.46 3.64 0.31
C ILE A 107 10.80 2.42 1.16
N ILE A 108 10.53 1.21 0.65
CA ILE A 108 10.91 -0.05 1.28
C ILE A 108 11.77 -0.85 0.30
N SER A 109 13.01 -1.13 0.68
CA SER A 109 13.95 -1.86 -0.19
C SER A 109 14.34 -3.20 0.42
N ASP A 110 14.50 -4.24 -0.39
CA ASP A 110 15.36 -5.35 0.00
C ASP A 110 16.81 -4.86 0.16
N ILE A 111 17.61 -5.59 0.94
CA ILE A 111 19.00 -5.22 1.24
C ILE A 111 19.95 -5.83 0.22
N ASP A 112 19.94 -7.14 0.06
CA ASP A 112 20.97 -7.87 -0.66
C ASP A 112 20.66 -7.80 -2.15
N ASN A 113 21.65 -7.44 -2.98
CA ASN A 113 21.47 -7.26 -4.42
C ASN A 113 20.41 -6.21 -4.85
N THR A 114 19.71 -5.58 -3.92
CA THR A 114 18.78 -4.47 -4.19
C THR A 114 19.35 -3.15 -3.66
N LEU A 115 19.38 -2.94 -2.34
CA LEU A 115 19.98 -1.71 -1.78
C LEU A 115 21.51 -1.73 -1.89
N LEU A 116 22.13 -2.90 -1.70
CA LEU A 116 23.57 -3.06 -1.58
C LEU A 116 24.16 -3.79 -2.79
N GLY A 117 25.33 -3.33 -3.23
CA GLY A 117 26.10 -3.93 -4.32
C GLY A 117 26.91 -2.90 -5.09
N ASP A 118 26.37 -1.68 -5.21
CA ASP A 118 27.05 -0.50 -5.73
C ASP A 118 27.19 0.57 -4.64
N LYS A 119 28.44 0.87 -4.25
CA LYS A 119 28.71 1.90 -3.23
C LYS A 119 28.39 3.31 -3.72
N GLN A 120 28.66 3.61 -4.99
CA GLN A 120 28.44 4.96 -5.52
C GLN A 120 26.93 5.22 -5.65
N GLY A 121 26.20 4.27 -6.25
CA GLY A 121 24.74 4.29 -6.30
C GLY A 121 24.08 4.40 -4.93
N LEU A 122 24.60 3.69 -3.93
CA LEU A 122 24.11 3.79 -2.57
C LEU A 122 24.31 5.20 -2.00
N GLU A 123 25.47 5.82 -2.18
CA GLU A 123 25.73 7.18 -1.71
C GLU A 123 24.80 8.22 -2.38
N GLU A 124 24.50 8.05 -3.67
CA GLU A 124 23.53 8.86 -4.40
C GLU A 124 22.12 8.72 -3.80
N LEU A 125 21.66 7.49 -3.59
CA LEU A 125 20.34 7.21 -2.98
C LEU A 125 20.25 7.77 -1.55
N LEU A 126 21.29 7.57 -0.74
CA LEU A 126 21.33 8.10 0.62
C LEU A 126 21.31 9.63 0.65
N THR A 127 21.92 10.28 -0.33
CA THR A 127 21.87 11.73 -0.47
C THR A 127 20.45 12.20 -0.79
N TRP A 128 19.78 11.52 -1.73
CA TRP A 128 18.38 11.79 -2.06
C TRP A 128 17.43 11.57 -0.87
N LEU A 129 17.63 10.50 -0.09
CA LEU A 129 16.82 10.23 1.10
C LEU A 129 16.99 11.33 2.16
N ARG A 130 18.20 11.85 2.35
CA ARG A 130 18.46 12.95 3.29
C ARG A 130 17.79 14.25 2.85
N THR A 131 17.76 14.56 1.56
CA THR A 131 17.11 15.78 1.06
C THR A 131 15.57 15.71 1.19
N HIS A 132 15.00 14.51 1.20
CA HIS A 132 13.54 14.28 1.30
C HIS A 132 13.09 13.71 2.65
N ALA A 133 13.94 13.72 3.68
CA ALA A 133 13.67 13.10 4.98
C ALA A 133 12.43 13.65 5.71
N ASN A 134 11.91 14.82 5.32
CA ASN A 134 10.71 15.42 5.88
C ASN A 134 9.41 14.85 5.29
N THR A 135 9.45 14.28 4.08
CA THR A 135 8.26 13.81 3.35
C THR A 135 8.29 12.31 3.06
N VAL A 136 9.49 11.72 2.96
CA VAL A 136 9.73 10.32 2.62
C VAL A 136 10.37 9.59 3.80
N SER A 137 9.73 8.51 4.27
CA SER A 137 10.31 7.56 5.23
C SER A 137 11.06 6.45 4.50
N PHE A 138 12.14 5.94 5.10
CA PHE A 138 12.91 4.83 4.55
C PHE A 138 12.78 3.58 5.43
N GLY A 139 12.46 2.45 4.82
CA GLY A 139 12.43 1.14 5.44
C GLY A 139 13.18 0.10 4.63
N VAL A 140 13.47 -1.03 5.26
CA VAL A 140 14.05 -2.20 4.59
C VAL A 140 13.17 -3.43 4.82
N ALA A 141 13.13 -4.33 3.83
CA ALA A 141 12.44 -5.61 3.92
C ALA A 141 13.34 -6.75 3.47
N THR A 142 13.88 -7.53 4.40
CA THR A 142 14.97 -8.50 4.13
C THR A 142 14.69 -9.89 4.70
N GLY A 143 15.29 -10.90 4.06
CA GLY A 143 15.37 -12.26 4.61
C GLY A 143 16.30 -12.40 5.82
N ARG A 144 17.21 -11.42 6.02
CA ARG A 144 18.14 -11.39 7.16
C ARG A 144 17.41 -11.26 8.49
N THR A 145 18.00 -11.82 9.53
CA THR A 145 17.62 -11.51 10.92
C THR A 145 17.89 -10.05 11.26
N LEU A 146 17.22 -9.51 12.27
CA LEU A 146 17.39 -8.13 12.73
C LEU A 146 18.86 -7.77 12.97
N GLU A 147 19.58 -8.62 13.71
CA GLU A 147 20.99 -8.39 14.07
C GLU A 147 21.90 -8.40 12.83
N SER A 148 21.63 -9.33 11.89
CA SER A 148 22.37 -9.44 10.63
C SER A 148 22.12 -8.23 9.73
N ALA A 149 20.86 -7.78 9.62
CA ALA A 149 20.46 -6.59 8.89
C ALA A 149 21.15 -5.34 9.46
N ILE A 150 21.11 -5.14 10.78
CA ILE A 150 21.78 -4.02 11.45
C ILE A 150 23.29 -4.03 11.17
N LYS A 151 23.93 -5.21 11.28
CA LYS A 151 25.36 -5.36 11.05
C LYS A 151 25.75 -5.00 9.61
N VAL A 152 24.99 -5.44 8.62
CA VAL A 152 25.29 -5.16 7.21
C VAL A 152 25.04 -3.69 6.86
N LEU A 153 23.95 -3.09 7.36
CA LEU A 153 23.65 -1.67 7.17
C LEU A 153 24.76 -0.79 7.77
N LYS A 154 25.20 -1.09 9.00
CA LYS A 154 26.36 -0.40 9.62
C LYS A 154 27.65 -0.58 8.82
N LYS A 155 27.93 -1.79 8.33
CA LYS A 155 29.12 -2.07 7.51
C LYS A 155 29.15 -1.22 6.23
N TRP A 156 28.00 -1.04 5.60
CA TRP A 156 27.83 -0.23 4.39
C TRP A 156 27.57 1.26 4.68
N ARG A 157 27.60 1.69 5.95
CA ARG A 157 27.36 3.07 6.40
C ARG A 157 25.97 3.61 5.98
N VAL A 158 25.00 2.72 5.84
CA VAL A 158 23.60 3.09 5.64
C VAL A 158 23.06 3.64 6.98
N PRO A 159 22.48 4.86 7.01
CA PRO A 159 21.71 5.34 8.16
C PRO A 159 20.64 4.33 8.54
N MET A 160 20.37 4.16 9.83
CA MET A 160 19.35 3.19 10.24
C MET A 160 17.98 3.56 9.65
N PRO A 161 17.30 2.63 8.95
CA PRO A 161 15.96 2.85 8.44
C PRO A 161 14.96 3.07 9.58
N ASP A 162 13.89 3.82 9.31
CA ASP A 162 12.80 4.04 10.26
C ASP A 162 12.10 2.73 10.63
N THR A 163 11.99 1.83 9.64
CA THR A 163 11.34 0.52 9.78
C THR A 163 12.18 -0.61 9.19
N LEU A 164 12.31 -1.69 9.95
CA LEU A 164 13.02 -2.89 9.54
C LEU A 164 12.04 -4.07 9.53
N ILE A 165 11.65 -4.51 8.34
CA ILE A 165 10.96 -5.76 8.09
C ILE A 165 12.04 -6.83 7.90
N THR A 166 12.13 -7.79 8.81
CA THR A 166 13.24 -8.74 8.89
C THR A 166 12.71 -10.17 8.96
N SER A 167 13.62 -11.16 8.83
CA SER A 167 13.28 -12.57 8.88
C SER A 167 12.18 -12.94 7.84
N VAL A 168 12.31 -12.42 6.61
CA VAL A 168 11.35 -12.63 5.50
C VAL A 168 9.94 -12.07 5.81
N GLY A 169 9.89 -11.05 6.66
CA GLY A 169 8.63 -10.39 7.06
C GLY A 169 7.97 -10.97 8.30
N SER A 170 8.59 -11.92 8.99
CA SER A 170 8.07 -12.42 10.26
C SER A 170 8.30 -11.46 11.44
N GLU A 171 9.10 -10.41 11.25
CA GLU A 171 9.43 -9.43 12.28
C GLU A 171 9.37 -8.01 11.70
N ILE A 172 8.79 -7.07 12.45
CA ILE A 172 8.80 -5.64 12.14
C ILE A 172 9.35 -4.92 13.35
N ASN A 173 10.42 -4.14 13.16
CA ASN A 173 11.07 -3.36 14.21
C ASN A 173 11.19 -1.89 13.80
N TYR A 174 11.11 -0.98 14.77
CA TYR A 174 11.15 0.47 14.52
C TYR A 174 12.36 1.12 15.18
N TRP A 175 13.10 1.92 14.41
CA TRP A 175 14.16 2.80 14.93
C TRP A 175 13.52 4.00 15.69
N PRO A 176 14.14 4.58 16.74
CA PRO A 176 15.50 4.37 17.26
C PRO A 176 15.69 3.24 18.27
N SER A 177 14.62 2.79 18.93
CA SER A 177 14.72 1.79 19.99
C SER A 177 14.78 0.34 19.50
N LEU A 178 14.67 0.12 18.18
CA LEU A 178 14.54 -1.19 17.56
C LEU A 178 13.39 -2.00 18.18
N ARG A 179 12.30 -1.31 18.52
CA ARG A 179 11.16 -1.90 19.22
C ARG A 179 10.36 -2.80 18.26
N PRO A 180 10.02 -4.04 18.67
CA PRO A 180 9.16 -4.91 17.87
C PRO A 180 7.72 -4.42 17.81
N ASP A 181 7.09 -4.65 16.67
CA ASP A 181 5.67 -4.43 16.47
C ASP A 181 4.84 -5.56 17.07
N GLN A 182 4.31 -5.32 18.27
CA GLN A 182 3.47 -6.31 18.95
C GLN A 182 2.17 -6.63 18.18
N GLY A 183 1.60 -5.66 17.46
CA GLY A 183 0.40 -5.88 16.67
C GLY A 183 0.64 -6.84 15.50
N TRP A 184 1.80 -6.72 14.85
CA TRP A 184 2.24 -7.62 13.81
C TRP A 184 2.50 -9.03 14.36
N SER A 185 3.28 -9.13 15.45
CA SER A 185 3.53 -10.42 16.11
C SER A 185 2.22 -11.12 16.50
N ASN A 186 1.25 -10.39 17.06
CA ASN A 186 -0.06 -10.95 17.39
C ASN A 186 -0.85 -11.35 16.13
N HIS A 187 -0.75 -10.60 15.04
CA HIS A 187 -1.44 -10.88 13.78
C HIS A 187 -0.95 -12.19 13.15
N ILE A 188 0.38 -12.37 13.06
CA ILE A 188 0.99 -13.54 12.42
C ILE A 188 1.00 -14.79 13.31
N ARG A 189 0.88 -14.63 14.64
CA ARG A 189 0.78 -15.77 15.58
C ARG A 189 -0.45 -16.65 15.35
N HIS A 190 -1.45 -16.18 14.59
CA HIS A 190 -2.65 -16.94 14.31
C HIS A 190 -2.32 -18.33 13.73
N ARG A 191 -2.75 -19.40 14.42
CA ARG A 191 -2.50 -20.82 14.08
C ARG A 191 -1.03 -21.24 14.00
N TRP A 192 -0.10 -20.35 14.31
CA TRP A 192 1.32 -20.67 14.33
C TRP A 192 1.65 -21.57 15.53
N ARG A 193 2.12 -22.79 15.24
CA ARG A 193 2.49 -23.80 16.24
C ARG A 193 3.94 -24.24 16.00
N ARG A 194 4.88 -23.36 16.29
CA ARG A 194 6.31 -23.53 15.98
C ARG A 194 6.89 -24.87 16.41
N GLU A 195 6.68 -25.26 17.66
CA GLU A 195 7.28 -26.48 18.22
C GLU A 195 6.72 -27.73 17.53
N ALA A 196 5.40 -27.75 17.28
CA ALA A 196 4.75 -28.84 16.56
C ALA A 196 5.19 -28.92 15.08
N LEU A 197 5.43 -27.77 14.44
CA LEU A 197 6.01 -27.70 13.09
C LEU A 197 7.44 -28.25 13.06
N ALA A 198 8.26 -27.90 14.05
CA ALA A 198 9.63 -28.42 14.17
C ALA A 198 9.64 -29.94 14.38
N GLU A 199 8.77 -30.44 15.25
CA GLU A 199 8.59 -31.88 15.51
C GLU A 199 8.12 -32.62 14.25
N ALA A 200 7.10 -32.10 13.55
CA ALA A 200 6.57 -32.70 12.34
C ALA A 200 7.61 -32.77 11.20
N LEU A 201 8.51 -31.79 11.11
CA LEU A 201 9.55 -31.74 10.07
C LEU A 201 10.82 -32.49 10.44
N GLN A 202 11.00 -32.89 11.70
CA GLN A 202 12.21 -33.56 12.18
C GLN A 202 12.48 -34.90 11.47
N SER A 203 11.42 -35.63 11.08
CA SER A 203 11.52 -36.93 10.42
C SER A 203 11.65 -36.84 8.89
N ILE A 204 11.58 -35.64 8.32
CA ILE A 204 11.61 -35.46 6.86
C ILE A 204 13.05 -35.62 6.35
N PRO A 205 13.30 -36.53 5.40
CA PRO A 205 14.63 -36.73 4.85
C PRO A 205 15.11 -35.47 4.13
N GLY A 206 16.42 -35.21 4.22
CA GLY A 206 17.05 -34.06 3.56
C GLY A 206 16.84 -32.71 4.25
N LEU A 207 16.11 -32.62 5.37
CA LEU A 207 16.01 -31.40 6.17
C LEU A 207 16.89 -31.48 7.42
N THR A 208 17.71 -30.44 7.63
CA THR A 208 18.52 -30.29 8.85
C THR A 208 18.30 -28.90 9.43
N LEU A 209 17.92 -28.80 10.70
CA LEU A 209 17.68 -27.51 11.33
C LEU A 209 18.97 -26.67 11.34
N GLN A 210 18.87 -25.40 10.95
CA GLN A 210 20.00 -24.47 11.03
C GLN A 210 20.34 -24.13 12.49
N ALA A 211 21.53 -23.55 12.67
CA ALA A 211 22.03 -23.11 13.97
C ALA A 211 21.03 -22.18 14.71
N PRO A 212 21.03 -22.18 16.07
CA PRO A 212 20.06 -21.42 16.87
C PRO A 212 19.98 -19.93 16.51
N GLU A 213 21.07 -19.33 16.05
CA GLU A 213 21.14 -17.91 15.69
C GLU A 213 20.27 -17.55 14.48
N ASN A 214 19.91 -18.54 13.65
CA ASN A 214 19.03 -18.39 12.48
C ASN A 214 17.58 -18.78 12.75
N GLN A 215 17.25 -19.18 13.98
CA GLN A 215 15.89 -19.53 14.40
C GLN A 215 15.22 -18.32 15.08
N ARG A 216 13.93 -18.11 14.85
CA ARG A 216 13.14 -17.04 15.50
C ARG A 216 11.80 -17.57 15.99
N GLU A 217 11.07 -16.75 16.77
CA GLU A 217 9.74 -17.10 17.25
C GLU A 217 8.77 -17.42 16.09
N PHE A 218 8.90 -16.71 14.97
CA PHE A 218 8.04 -16.86 13.80
C PHE A 218 8.81 -17.35 12.56
N LYS A 219 9.93 -18.07 12.77
CA LYS A 219 10.73 -18.64 11.68
C LYS A 219 11.44 -19.91 12.13
N LEU A 220 11.26 -21.00 11.37
CA LEU A 220 12.15 -22.15 11.40
C LEU A 220 12.95 -22.20 10.10
N SER A 221 14.27 -22.26 10.21
CA SER A 221 15.17 -22.29 9.04
C SER A 221 15.88 -23.64 8.97
N TYR A 222 15.84 -24.29 7.82
CA TYR A 222 16.49 -25.58 7.56
C TYR A 222 17.54 -25.47 6.44
N LEU A 223 18.57 -26.30 6.52
CA LEU A 223 19.42 -26.68 5.40
C LEU A 223 18.77 -27.85 4.67
N VAL A 224 18.80 -27.79 3.34
CA VAL A 224 18.19 -28.78 2.46
C VAL A 224 19.28 -29.57 1.75
N THR A 225 19.10 -30.90 1.69
CA THR A 225 19.79 -31.78 0.75
C THR A 225 18.82 -32.11 -0.39
N PRO A 226 18.91 -31.43 -1.56
CA PRO A 226 17.87 -31.49 -2.59
C PRO A 226 17.56 -32.91 -3.08
N ALA A 227 18.57 -33.78 -3.14
CA ALA A 227 18.42 -35.16 -3.58
C ALA A 227 17.52 -36.02 -2.66
N HIS A 228 17.30 -35.60 -1.41
CA HIS A 228 16.56 -36.36 -0.41
C HIS A 228 15.28 -35.67 0.07
N MET A 229 15.14 -34.38 -0.18
CA MET A 229 13.96 -33.62 0.26
C MET A 229 12.76 -33.98 -0.61
N PRO A 230 11.61 -34.33 -0.01
CA PRO A 230 10.36 -34.47 -0.75
C PRO A 230 9.98 -33.14 -1.44
N PRO A 231 9.19 -33.18 -2.53
CA PRO A 231 8.62 -31.97 -3.13
C PRO A 231 7.84 -31.15 -2.10
N LEU A 232 7.81 -29.82 -2.27
CA LEU A 232 7.09 -28.92 -1.35
C LEU A 232 5.62 -29.30 -1.17
N GLU A 233 4.96 -29.80 -2.22
CA GLU A 233 3.57 -30.26 -2.16
C GLU A 233 3.36 -31.40 -1.15
N GLU A 234 4.30 -32.35 -1.08
CA GLU A 234 4.25 -33.45 -0.10
C GLU A 234 4.50 -32.93 1.32
N LEU A 235 5.38 -31.95 1.50
CA LEU A 235 5.59 -31.30 2.79
C LEU A 235 4.32 -30.56 3.25
N TYR A 236 3.67 -29.82 2.36
CA TYR A 236 2.37 -29.20 2.64
C TYR A 236 1.33 -30.26 3.03
N HIS A 237 1.24 -31.36 2.28
CA HIS A 237 0.32 -32.46 2.59
C HIS A 237 0.58 -33.04 3.99
N HIS A 238 1.85 -33.33 4.32
CA HIS A 238 2.27 -33.85 5.62
C HIS A 238 1.89 -32.93 6.78
N LEU A 239 2.09 -31.61 6.62
CA LEU A 239 1.69 -30.62 7.61
C LEU A 239 0.16 -30.52 7.73
N HIS A 240 -0.57 -30.54 6.61
CA HIS A 240 -2.03 -30.48 6.59
C HIS A 240 -2.68 -31.69 7.27
N GLN A 241 -2.16 -32.91 7.09
CA GLN A 241 -2.64 -34.11 7.78
C GLN A 241 -2.57 -33.99 9.31
N GLN A 242 -1.63 -33.19 9.82
CA GLN A 242 -1.44 -32.92 11.24
C GLN A 242 -2.14 -31.63 11.71
N ASN A 243 -2.93 -30.99 10.83
CA ASN A 243 -3.57 -29.70 11.06
C ASN A 243 -2.57 -28.59 11.48
N LEU A 244 -1.40 -28.61 10.87
CA LEU A 244 -0.37 -27.59 11.01
C LEU A 244 -0.40 -26.66 9.79
N HIS A 245 -0.28 -25.36 10.06
CA HIS A 245 -0.47 -24.30 9.07
C HIS A 245 0.82 -23.47 9.03
N ALA A 246 1.47 -23.43 7.87
CA ALA A 246 2.71 -22.69 7.66
C ALA A 246 2.91 -22.41 6.17
N LYS A 247 3.63 -21.32 5.87
CA LYS A 247 4.18 -21.04 4.55
C LYS A 247 5.59 -21.63 4.46
N LEU A 248 5.86 -22.37 3.40
CA LEU A 248 7.17 -22.95 3.09
C LEU A 248 7.84 -22.13 1.98
N ILE A 249 9.03 -21.58 2.25
CA ILE A 249 9.83 -20.83 1.29
C ILE A 249 11.12 -21.60 1.05
N TYR A 250 11.23 -22.21 -0.13
CA TYR A 250 12.46 -22.86 -0.59
C TYR A 250 13.28 -21.88 -1.42
N SER A 251 14.53 -21.63 -1.02
CA SER A 251 15.40 -20.65 -1.67
C SER A 251 16.81 -21.19 -1.91
N HIS A 252 17.42 -20.72 -3.01
CA HIS A 252 18.78 -21.06 -3.44
C HIS A 252 19.10 -22.55 -3.50
N GLU A 253 18.09 -23.40 -3.69
CA GLU A 253 18.20 -24.86 -3.65
C GLU A 253 18.87 -25.43 -2.39
N GLN A 254 18.89 -24.67 -1.29
CA GLN A 254 19.70 -24.98 -0.11
C GLN A 254 18.99 -24.68 1.20
N PHE A 255 18.00 -23.77 1.20
CA PHE A 255 17.35 -23.32 2.41
C PHE A 255 15.84 -23.49 2.33
N LEU A 256 15.26 -24.03 3.40
CA LEU A 256 13.82 -24.06 3.59
C LEU A 256 13.46 -23.26 4.83
N ASP A 257 12.74 -22.16 4.62
CA ASP A 257 12.18 -21.34 5.68
C ASP A 257 10.70 -21.68 5.89
N VAL A 258 10.33 -21.94 7.14
CA VAL A 258 8.96 -22.20 7.57
C VAL A 258 8.48 -21.01 8.37
N LEU A 259 7.43 -20.36 7.87
CA LEU A 259 6.89 -19.10 8.40
C LEU A 259 5.40 -19.25 8.70
N PRO A 260 4.81 -18.39 9.55
CA PRO A 260 3.37 -18.27 9.62
C PRO A 260 2.76 -17.97 8.25
N GLU A 261 1.58 -18.52 7.95
CA GLU A 261 0.88 -18.27 6.67
C GLU A 261 0.64 -16.77 6.40
N ARG A 262 0.51 -16.00 7.48
CA ARG A 262 0.27 -14.55 7.42
C ARG A 262 1.55 -13.70 7.42
N ALA A 263 2.72 -14.34 7.35
CA ALA A 263 4.01 -13.66 7.35
C ALA A 263 4.63 -13.67 5.96
N SER A 264 4.93 -12.48 5.45
CA SER A 264 5.72 -12.24 4.25
C SER A 264 6.17 -10.78 4.23
N LYS A 265 7.15 -10.45 3.37
CA LYS A 265 7.51 -9.04 3.12
C LYS A 265 6.30 -8.24 2.64
N GLY A 266 5.54 -8.78 1.69
CA GLY A 266 4.36 -8.12 1.12
C GLY A 266 3.21 -7.90 2.10
N LEU A 267 2.92 -8.87 2.97
CA LEU A 267 1.90 -8.71 4.02
C LEU A 267 2.36 -7.74 5.11
N ALA A 268 3.65 -7.72 5.43
CA ALA A 268 4.22 -6.74 6.35
C ALA A 268 4.04 -5.31 5.81
N VAL A 269 4.34 -5.05 4.52
CA VAL A 269 4.10 -3.75 3.87
C VAL A 269 2.61 -3.35 3.93
N ARG A 270 1.70 -4.28 3.61
CA ARG A 270 0.25 -4.04 3.70
C ARG A 270 -0.21 -3.75 5.13
N TYR A 271 0.34 -4.46 6.11
CA TYR A 271 0.07 -4.19 7.52
C TYR A 271 0.51 -2.78 7.93
N LEU A 272 1.68 -2.32 7.47
CA LEU A 272 2.16 -0.95 7.71
C LEU A 272 1.24 0.09 7.05
N SER A 273 0.84 -0.15 5.79
CA SER A 273 -0.14 0.68 5.08
C SER A 273 -1.44 0.83 5.87
N TYR A 274 -2.00 -0.28 6.36
CA TYR A 274 -3.20 -0.28 7.19
C TYR A 274 -2.98 0.46 8.52
N LYS A 275 -1.91 0.10 9.24
CA LYS A 275 -1.58 0.64 10.57
C LYS A 275 -1.41 2.15 10.55
N TRP A 276 -0.83 2.71 9.50
CA TRP A 276 -0.57 4.15 9.38
C TRP A 276 -1.62 4.90 8.55
N GLY A 277 -2.57 4.18 7.95
CA GLY A 277 -3.56 4.77 7.06
C GLY A 277 -2.92 5.47 5.85
N LEU A 278 -1.86 4.85 5.32
CA LEU A 278 -1.11 5.30 4.16
C LEU A 278 -1.49 4.43 2.94
N SER A 279 -1.81 5.06 1.81
CA SER A 279 -2.20 4.31 0.59
C SER A 279 -1.04 3.48 0.06
N LEU A 280 -1.28 2.30 -0.51
CA LEU A 280 -0.22 1.47 -1.13
C LEU A 280 0.48 2.20 -2.29
N HIS A 281 -0.22 3.07 -3.03
CA HIS A 281 0.38 3.98 -4.01
C HIS A 281 1.40 4.98 -3.44
N ASN A 282 1.46 5.15 -2.11
CA ASN A 282 2.47 5.98 -1.46
C ASN A 282 3.64 5.12 -0.92
N PHE A 283 3.68 3.83 -1.26
CA PHE A 283 4.81 2.95 -1.01
C PHE A 283 5.51 2.68 -2.34
N LEU A 284 6.79 3.01 -2.39
CA LEU A 284 7.70 2.54 -3.42
C LEU A 284 8.48 1.36 -2.85
N VAL A 285 8.35 0.20 -3.47
CA VAL A 285 9.00 -1.04 -3.02
C VAL A 285 10.04 -1.48 -4.04
N ALA A 286 11.21 -1.92 -3.59
CA ALA A 286 12.29 -2.37 -4.46
C ALA A 286 12.78 -3.77 -4.08
N GLY A 287 13.01 -4.63 -5.08
CA GLY A 287 13.49 -6.00 -4.89
C GLY A 287 14.20 -6.57 -6.12
N ASP A 288 14.81 -7.74 -5.95
CA ASP A 288 15.62 -8.40 -6.98
C ASP A 288 15.30 -9.90 -7.14
N SER A 289 14.60 -10.54 -6.20
CA SER A 289 14.43 -12.00 -6.20
C SER A 289 12.99 -12.45 -5.93
N GLY A 290 12.68 -13.74 -6.12
CA GLY A 290 11.32 -14.26 -5.91
C GLY A 290 10.77 -14.08 -4.49
N ASN A 291 11.62 -13.91 -3.47
CA ASN A 291 11.14 -13.60 -2.12
C ASN A 291 10.58 -12.17 -1.96
N ASP A 292 10.82 -11.31 -2.95
CA ASP A 292 10.31 -9.95 -3.06
C ASP A 292 9.00 -9.86 -3.86
N GLU A 293 8.67 -10.90 -4.62
CA GLU A 293 7.51 -10.93 -5.52
C GLU A 293 6.22 -10.46 -4.82
N GLU A 294 5.95 -10.93 -3.60
CA GLU A 294 4.72 -10.58 -2.89
C GLU A 294 4.64 -9.12 -2.44
N MET A 295 5.78 -8.45 -2.24
CA MET A 295 5.80 -7.01 -1.99
C MET A 295 5.76 -6.22 -3.29
N LEU A 296 6.38 -6.71 -4.37
CA LEU A 296 6.34 -6.09 -5.70
C LEU A 296 4.92 -6.16 -6.30
N VAL A 297 4.22 -7.27 -6.08
CA VAL A 297 2.86 -7.52 -6.54
C VAL A 297 1.87 -7.11 -5.44
N GLY A 298 1.35 -5.88 -5.50
CA GLY A 298 0.45 -5.45 -4.43
C GLY A 298 -0.04 -4.01 -4.39
N ASP A 299 -0.38 -3.41 -5.54
CA ASP A 299 -0.84 -2.02 -5.65
C ASP A 299 0.15 -0.95 -5.11
N THR A 300 1.38 -1.38 -4.82
CA THR A 300 2.53 -0.52 -4.51
C THR A 300 3.23 -0.13 -5.81
N LEU A 301 3.97 0.98 -5.77
CA LEU A 301 4.85 1.35 -6.88
C LEU A 301 6.11 0.46 -6.80
N ALA A 302 6.21 -0.52 -7.70
CA ALA A 302 7.23 -1.55 -7.62
C ALA A 302 8.41 -1.27 -8.55
N VAL A 303 9.61 -1.47 -8.04
CA VAL A 303 10.88 -1.32 -8.78
C VAL A 303 11.63 -2.65 -8.72
N VAL A 304 11.83 -3.26 -9.89
CA VAL A 304 12.70 -4.41 -10.07
C VAL A 304 14.05 -3.90 -10.57
N VAL A 305 15.11 -4.06 -9.78
CA VAL A 305 16.44 -3.55 -10.13
C VAL A 305 17.06 -4.34 -11.29
N GLY A 306 17.93 -3.70 -12.09
CA GLY A 306 18.45 -4.30 -13.33
C GLY A 306 19.27 -5.59 -13.15
N ASN A 307 19.74 -5.88 -11.94
CA ASN A 307 20.47 -7.12 -11.60
C ASN A 307 19.57 -8.18 -10.91
N HIS A 308 18.26 -8.14 -11.17
CA HIS A 308 17.30 -9.10 -10.63
C HIS A 308 17.51 -10.53 -11.15
N SER A 309 16.99 -11.48 -10.37
CA SER A 309 16.91 -12.89 -10.71
C SER A 309 15.89 -13.14 -11.84
N PRO A 310 16.14 -14.11 -12.74
CA PRO A 310 15.18 -14.51 -13.77
C PRO A 310 13.79 -14.90 -13.24
N GLU A 311 13.68 -15.25 -11.95
CA GLU A 311 12.41 -15.53 -11.26
C GLU A 311 11.40 -14.37 -11.35
N LEU A 312 11.87 -13.12 -11.47
CA LEU A 312 11.00 -11.94 -11.55
C LEU A 312 10.58 -11.55 -12.98
N GLU A 313 11.17 -12.15 -14.02
CA GLU A 313 10.84 -11.84 -15.42
C GLU A 313 9.35 -12.03 -15.77
N PRO A 314 8.60 -13.02 -15.23
CA PRO A 314 7.16 -13.13 -15.47
C PRO A 314 6.34 -11.91 -15.04
N LEU A 315 6.89 -11.05 -14.18
CA LEU A 315 6.22 -9.84 -13.70
C LEU A 315 6.36 -8.65 -14.66
N ARG A 316 7.19 -8.77 -15.70
CA ARG A 316 7.43 -7.70 -16.67
C ARG A 316 6.16 -7.33 -17.44
N GLY A 317 5.84 -6.04 -17.47
CA GLY A 317 4.67 -5.49 -18.18
C GLY A 317 3.43 -5.29 -17.32
N LEU A 318 3.48 -5.59 -16.01
CA LEU A 318 2.44 -5.18 -15.07
C LEU A 318 2.43 -3.65 -14.89
N GLU A 319 1.25 -3.04 -14.83
CA GLU A 319 1.06 -1.57 -14.90
C GLU A 319 1.78 -0.78 -13.80
N GLN A 320 1.92 -1.34 -12.60
CA GLN A 320 2.57 -0.70 -11.45
C GLN A 320 3.99 -1.21 -11.20
N MET A 321 4.61 -1.83 -12.20
CA MET A 321 5.94 -2.40 -12.07
C MET A 321 6.92 -1.78 -13.05
N TYR A 322 7.97 -1.19 -12.51
CA TYR A 322 9.07 -0.63 -13.25
C TYR A 322 10.27 -1.57 -13.19
N PHE A 323 10.77 -1.98 -14.35
CA PHE A 323 12.03 -2.71 -14.48
C PHE A 323 13.12 -1.70 -14.82
N ALA A 324 14.03 -1.47 -13.87
CA ALA A 324 15.10 -0.52 -14.03
C ALA A 324 16.21 -1.05 -14.93
N ASP A 325 16.79 -0.17 -15.74
CA ASP A 325 18.02 -0.47 -16.49
C ASP A 325 19.24 -0.47 -15.55
N ASN A 326 19.21 0.37 -14.51
CA ASN A 326 20.26 0.44 -13.51
C ASN A 326 20.15 -0.67 -12.44
N THR A 327 21.29 -1.02 -11.88
CA THR A 327 21.44 -2.07 -10.87
C THR A 327 21.48 -1.48 -9.46
N TYR A 328 21.16 -2.32 -8.47
CA TYR A 328 21.22 -1.99 -7.04
C TYR A 328 20.49 -0.68 -6.69
N ALA A 329 21.05 0.13 -5.77
CA ALA A 329 20.48 1.39 -5.32
C ALA A 329 20.21 2.42 -6.44
N ARG A 330 20.92 2.36 -7.58
CA ARG A 330 20.60 3.21 -8.73
C ARG A 330 19.32 2.80 -9.43
N GLY A 331 19.00 1.50 -9.46
CA GLY A 331 17.71 1.03 -9.95
C GLY A 331 16.55 1.60 -9.12
N ILE A 332 16.75 1.73 -7.80
CA ILE A 332 15.77 2.37 -6.90
C ILE A 332 15.59 3.85 -7.26
N LEU A 333 16.68 4.59 -7.48
CA LEU A 333 16.63 6.00 -7.89
C LEU A 333 15.92 6.19 -9.24
N GLU A 334 16.19 5.31 -10.20
CA GLU A 334 15.53 5.33 -11.50
C GLU A 334 14.01 5.13 -11.35
N GLY A 335 13.58 4.21 -10.49
CA GLY A 335 12.17 4.04 -10.16
C GLY A 335 11.56 5.25 -9.43
N VAL A 336 12.30 5.87 -8.53
CA VAL A 336 11.89 7.12 -7.86
C VAL A 336 11.63 8.23 -8.88
N GLU A 337 12.49 8.36 -9.89
CA GLU A 337 12.34 9.32 -10.99
C GLU A 337 11.16 8.95 -11.90
N TYR A 338 11.04 7.68 -12.29
CA TYR A 338 9.97 7.18 -13.16
C TYR A 338 8.57 7.47 -12.59
N TYR A 339 8.39 7.25 -11.28
CA TYR A 339 7.11 7.47 -10.60
C TYR A 339 6.91 8.90 -10.10
N ASP A 340 7.85 9.81 -10.34
CA ASP A 340 7.85 11.17 -9.76
C ASP A 340 7.61 11.14 -8.24
N PHE A 341 8.26 10.18 -7.57
CA PHE A 341 7.93 9.81 -6.20
C PHE A 341 8.28 10.91 -5.19
N ALA A 342 9.07 11.90 -5.57
CA ALA A 342 9.40 13.06 -4.72
C ALA A 342 8.25 14.08 -4.57
N GLN A 343 7.32 14.16 -5.52
CA GLN A 343 6.37 15.29 -5.65
C GLN A 343 5.08 15.21 -4.84
#